data_AF-A0A177KSE3-F1
#
_entry.id   AF-A0A177KSE3-F1
#
_cell.length_a   1.000
_cell.length_b   1.000
_cell.length_c   1.000
_cell.angle_alpha   90.00
_cell.angle_beta   90.00
_cell.angle_gamma   90.00
#
_symmetry.space_group_name_H-M   'P 1'
#
loop_
_entity.id
_entity.type
_entity.pdbx_description
1 polymer ?
#
loop_
_entity_poly.entity_id
_entity_poly.type
_entity_poly.pdbx_seq_one_letter_code
_entity_poly.pdbx_strand_id
1 'polypeptide(L)'
;MSDRNRLFSFWKKGKADKPLKWIAVMLGGGIAIMALGDLQKEDSVKSEEPKDEPAAVEVDVKSEYERELTNALNQIAGTGHVSVVVNLASSERKVLEKNTSSSTGNGDVTKEEQVAIIRNGDTENPVILEVRKPDIQGVLVVADGAENVHVKKRIMEAVTRMLGVPVHRVAVIPGKTEETK
;
A
#
# COMPACT_ATOMS: atom_id res chain seq x y z
N MET A 1 33.05 -12.85 -77.34
CA MET A 1 33.97 -13.63 -76.49
C MET A 1 33.11 -14.41 -75.53
N SER A 2 33.08 -15.72 -75.74
CA SER A 2 32.22 -16.67 -75.05
C SER A 2 32.96 -17.28 -73.86
N ASP A 3 32.17 -18.00 -73.08
CA ASP A 3 32.52 -19.18 -72.27
C ASP A 3 32.63 -18.93 -70.77
N ARG A 4 31.67 -19.42 -69.98
CA ARG A 4 31.26 -20.83 -69.77
C ARG A 4 32.34 -21.61 -69.03
N ASN A 5 32.02 -21.82 -67.75
CA ASN A 5 31.91 -23.14 -67.16
C ASN A 5 33.19 -23.77 -66.57
N ARG A 6 32.90 -24.63 -65.59
CA ARG A 6 33.64 -25.83 -65.17
C ARG A 6 34.57 -25.66 -63.96
N LEU A 7 34.17 -26.26 -62.84
CA LEU A 7 34.30 -27.71 -62.59
C LEU A 7 35.77 -28.10 -62.66
N PHE A 8 36.44 -28.12 -61.51
CA PHE A 8 37.32 -29.23 -61.21
C PHE A 8 37.12 -29.66 -59.76
N SER A 9 36.29 -30.68 -59.68
CA SER A 9 36.16 -31.67 -58.63
C SER A 9 37.47 -32.41 -58.33
N PHE A 10 37.47 -33.09 -57.17
CA PHE A 10 38.33 -34.19 -56.73
C PHE A 10 39.77 -33.83 -56.33
N TRP A 11 40.11 -34.01 -55.05
CA TRP A 11 40.76 -35.25 -54.59
C TRP A 11 40.96 -35.28 -53.04
N LYS A 12 40.19 -36.18 -52.40
CA LYS A 12 40.68 -37.20 -51.44
C LYS A 12 41.23 -36.78 -50.05
N LYS A 13 40.54 -37.35 -49.05
CA LYS A 13 40.99 -37.80 -47.70
C LYS A 13 41.42 -36.75 -46.67
N GLY A 14 40.50 -36.51 -45.73
CA GLY A 14 40.69 -36.86 -44.32
C GLY A 14 41.62 -35.98 -43.48
N LYS A 15 41.01 -35.20 -42.58
CA LYS A 15 41.10 -35.36 -41.11
C LYS A 15 40.35 -34.17 -40.50
N ALA A 16 39.51 -34.46 -39.51
CA ALA A 16 38.84 -33.47 -38.69
C ALA A 16 39.87 -32.62 -37.95
N ASP A 17 40.18 -31.45 -38.47
CA ASP A 17 40.98 -30.43 -37.82
C ASP A 17 40.07 -29.48 -37.03
N LYS A 18 40.67 -28.95 -35.97
CA LYS A 18 40.00 -28.48 -34.76
C LYS A 18 39.27 -27.11 -34.85
N PRO A 19 39.35 -26.26 -35.90
CA PRO A 19 38.65 -24.97 -35.87
C PRO A 19 37.17 -25.06 -36.27
N LEU A 20 36.75 -26.09 -37.02
CA LEU A 20 35.38 -26.18 -37.51
C LEU A 20 34.38 -26.65 -36.44
N LYS A 21 34.82 -27.47 -35.47
CA LYS A 21 34.02 -27.87 -34.31
C LYS A 21 33.66 -26.67 -33.41
N TRP A 22 34.57 -25.71 -33.26
CA TRP A 22 34.33 -24.49 -32.48
C TRP A 22 33.39 -23.51 -33.18
N ILE A 23 33.45 -23.42 -34.51
CA ILE A 23 32.51 -22.62 -35.31
C ILE A 23 31.10 -23.19 -35.23
N ALA A 24 30.94 -24.52 -35.29
CA ALA A 24 29.63 -25.16 -35.12
C ALA A 24 29.04 -24.96 -33.71
N VAL A 25 29.88 -24.91 -32.66
CA VAL A 25 29.45 -24.62 -31.28
C VAL A 25 29.07 -23.14 -31.12
N MET A 26 29.76 -22.20 -31.77
CA MET A 26 29.41 -20.77 -31.73
C MET A 26 28.10 -20.47 -32.48
N LEU A 27 27.87 -21.13 -33.63
CA LEU A 27 26.65 -20.96 -34.42
C LEU A 27 25.44 -21.63 -33.74
N GLY A 28 25.62 -22.80 -33.12
CA GLY A 28 24.58 -23.45 -32.33
C GLY A 28 24.27 -22.73 -31.01
N GLY A 29 25.29 -22.18 -30.35
CA GLY A 29 25.14 -21.40 -29.11
C GLY A 29 24.38 -20.09 -29.32
N GLY A 30 24.59 -19.40 -30.44
CA GLY A 30 23.84 -18.18 -30.79
C GLY A 30 22.34 -18.41 -30.96
N ILE A 31 21.96 -19.54 -31.58
CA ILE A 31 20.55 -19.93 -31.76
C ILE A 31 19.94 -20.39 -30.43
N ALA A 32 20.70 -21.06 -29.57
CA ALA A 32 20.26 -21.42 -28.22
C ALA A 32 20.06 -20.19 -27.32
N ILE A 33 20.87 -19.14 -27.45
CA ILE A 33 20.70 -17.87 -26.72
C ILE A 33 19.48 -17.07 -27.26
N MET A 34 19.24 -17.06 -28.57
CA MET A 34 18.02 -16.45 -29.13
C MET A 34 16.74 -17.18 -28.69
N ALA A 35 16.77 -18.51 -28.57
CA ALA A 35 15.62 -19.29 -28.09
C ALA A 35 15.40 -19.18 -26.58
N LEU A 36 16.45 -18.92 -25.78
CA LEU A 36 16.30 -18.63 -24.34
C LEU A 36 15.87 -17.19 -24.04
N GLY A 37 16.10 -16.25 -24.97
CA GLY A 37 15.67 -14.85 -24.82
C GLY A 37 14.15 -14.64 -24.82
N ASP A 38 13.38 -15.62 -25.32
CA ASP A 38 11.91 -15.58 -25.35
C ASP A 38 11.25 -16.29 -24.15
N LEU A 39 12.04 -16.86 -23.23
CA LEU A 39 11.56 -17.57 -22.04
C LEU A 39 12.02 -16.93 -20.72
N GLN A 40 12.43 -15.66 -20.76
CA GLN A 40 12.72 -14.86 -19.57
C GLN A 40 12.14 -13.45 -19.71
N LYS A 41 10.92 -13.39 -20.25
CA LYS A 41 10.10 -12.18 -20.34
C LYS A 41 8.85 -12.30 -19.47
N GLU A 42 9.06 -12.70 -18.22
CA GLU A 42 8.16 -12.43 -17.10
C GLU A 42 8.99 -11.91 -15.93
N ASP A 43 9.70 -10.80 -16.15
CA ASP A 43 9.87 -9.83 -15.08
C ASP A 43 9.25 -8.55 -15.61
N SER A 44 7.97 -8.45 -15.26
CA SER A 44 7.15 -7.28 -15.38
C SER A 44 7.93 -6.10 -14.85
N VAL A 45 8.26 -5.17 -15.75
CA VAL A 45 8.59 -3.80 -15.40
C VAL A 45 7.36 -3.25 -14.70
N LYS A 46 7.32 -3.44 -13.37
CA LYS A 46 6.47 -2.72 -12.46
C LYS A 46 6.90 -1.28 -12.61
N SER A 47 6.22 -0.57 -13.51
CA SER A 47 6.06 0.87 -13.36
C SER A 47 5.56 1.06 -11.94
N GLU A 48 6.43 1.56 -11.08
CA GLU A 48 5.99 2.26 -9.88
C GLU A 48 5.29 3.53 -10.38
N GLU A 49 4.05 3.36 -10.83
CA GLU A 49 3.03 4.32 -10.46
C GLU A 49 3.12 4.48 -8.93
N PRO A 50 3.02 5.71 -8.39
CA PRO A 50 2.70 5.85 -7.00
C PRO A 50 1.30 5.26 -6.83
N LYS A 51 1.25 3.97 -6.52
CA LYS A 51 0.09 3.39 -5.85
C LYS A 51 0.06 4.10 -4.51
N ASP A 52 -0.74 5.16 -4.44
CA ASP A 52 -1.44 5.45 -3.19
C ASP A 52 -2.08 4.10 -2.82
N GLU A 53 -1.51 3.43 -1.81
CA GLU A 53 -2.00 2.20 -1.21
C GLU A 53 -2.86 2.58 0.00
N PRO A 54 -4.11 3.07 -0.17
CA PRO A 54 -4.95 3.42 0.97
C PRO A 54 -5.26 2.17 1.80
N ALA A 55 -5.46 1.02 1.15
CA ALA A 55 -5.90 -0.19 1.84
C ALA A 55 -4.84 -0.83 2.76
N ALA A 56 -3.55 -0.78 2.39
CA ALA A 56 -2.50 -1.40 3.23
C ALA A 56 -2.22 -0.57 4.48
N VAL A 57 -2.18 0.76 4.34
CA VAL A 57 -1.97 1.70 5.45
C VAL A 57 -3.19 1.76 6.37
N GLU A 58 -4.40 1.73 5.82
CA GLU A 58 -5.65 1.71 6.61
C GLU A 58 -5.78 0.47 7.51
N VAL A 59 -5.39 -0.71 7.00
CA VAL A 59 -5.43 -1.96 7.77
C VAL A 59 -4.45 -1.92 8.94
N ASP A 60 -3.26 -1.36 8.73
CA ASP A 60 -2.24 -1.23 9.77
C ASP A 60 -2.73 -0.33 10.91
N VAL A 61 -3.18 0.88 10.58
CA VAL A 61 -3.68 1.86 11.56
C VAL A 61 -4.85 1.32 12.38
N LYS A 62 -5.82 0.65 11.74
CA LYS A 62 -6.95 0.03 12.46
C LYS A 62 -6.47 -1.02 13.47
N SER A 63 -5.54 -1.88 13.05
CA SER A 63 -5.03 -2.97 13.89
C SER A 63 -4.24 -2.46 15.11
N GLU A 64 -3.50 -1.36 14.95
CA GLU A 64 -2.78 -0.71 16.05
C GLU A 64 -3.74 -0.22 17.13
N TYR A 65 -4.78 0.53 16.73
CA TYR A 65 -5.79 1.03 17.67
C TYR A 65 -6.53 -0.10 18.38
N GLU A 66 -6.93 -1.14 17.64
CA GLU A 66 -7.62 -2.31 18.21
C GLU A 66 -6.76 -3.00 19.27
N ARG A 67 -5.46 -3.18 18.99
CA ARG A 67 -4.52 -3.80 19.92
C ARG A 67 -4.29 -2.94 21.16
N GLU A 68 -4.05 -1.65 21.00
CA GLU A 68 -3.82 -0.73 22.12
C GLU A 68 -5.05 -0.65 23.04
N LEU A 69 -6.24 -0.49 22.46
CA LEU A 69 -7.50 -0.46 23.21
C LEU A 69 -7.74 -1.80 23.91
N THR A 70 -7.55 -2.92 23.23
CA THR A 70 -7.71 -4.25 23.83
C THR A 70 -6.78 -4.41 25.05
N ASN A 71 -5.51 -4.05 24.91
CA ASN A 71 -4.54 -4.15 26.00
C ASN A 71 -4.88 -3.24 27.18
N ALA A 72 -5.30 -2.00 26.92
CA ALA A 72 -5.65 -1.05 27.96
C ALA A 72 -6.95 -1.46 28.68
N LEU A 73 -7.98 -1.87 27.94
CA LEU A 73 -9.27 -2.25 28.50
C LEU A 73 -9.19 -3.56 29.29
N ASN A 74 -8.34 -4.51 28.91
CA ASN A 74 -8.09 -5.75 29.67
C ASN A 74 -7.53 -5.49 31.08
N GLN A 75 -6.93 -4.32 31.34
CA GLN A 75 -6.39 -3.95 32.66
C GLN A 75 -7.45 -3.35 33.59
N ILE A 76 -8.67 -3.13 33.12
CA ILE A 76 -9.74 -2.56 33.94
C ILE A 76 -10.21 -3.60 34.96
N ALA A 77 -10.33 -3.17 36.22
CA ALA A 77 -10.85 -4.05 37.26
C ALA A 77 -12.30 -4.49 36.96
N GLY A 78 -12.50 -5.81 36.86
CA GLY A 78 -13.80 -6.41 36.56
C GLY A 78 -14.05 -6.68 35.08
N THR A 79 -13.08 -6.43 34.19
CA THR A 79 -13.10 -6.93 32.81
C THR A 79 -12.29 -8.21 32.68
N GLY A 80 -12.86 -9.21 32.01
CA GLY A 80 -12.14 -10.42 31.61
C GLY A 80 -11.54 -10.25 30.21
N HIS A 81 -11.85 -11.16 29.29
CA HIS A 81 -11.43 -11.02 27.90
C HIS A 81 -12.15 -9.84 27.23
N VAL A 82 -11.37 -8.99 26.56
CA VAL A 82 -11.87 -7.87 25.75
C VAL A 82 -11.47 -8.05 24.30
N SER A 83 -12.41 -7.80 23.39
CA SER A 83 -12.20 -7.70 21.95
C SER A 83 -12.77 -6.38 21.45
N VAL A 84 -11.97 -5.66 20.66
CA VAL A 84 -12.30 -4.32 20.16
C VAL A 84 -12.26 -4.32 18.64
N VAL A 85 -13.28 -3.72 18.03
CA VAL A 85 -13.32 -3.45 16.60
C VAL A 85 -13.52 -1.95 16.38
N VAL A 86 -12.66 -1.35 15.56
CA VAL A 86 -12.67 0.08 15.25
C VAL A 86 -13.04 0.28 13.78
N ASN A 87 -13.91 1.24 13.51
CA ASN A 87 -14.23 1.64 12.14
C ASN A 87 -13.74 3.06 11.86
N LEU A 88 -13.12 3.27 10.70
CA LEU A 88 -12.59 4.57 10.27
C LEU A 88 -13.56 5.23 9.29
N ALA A 89 -13.69 6.55 9.37
CA ALA A 89 -14.62 7.31 8.52
C ALA A 89 -14.05 7.59 7.12
N SER A 90 -12.73 7.59 6.97
CA SER A 90 -12.06 7.87 5.70
C SER A 90 -10.67 7.24 5.66
N SER A 91 -10.02 7.33 4.50
CA SER A 91 -8.58 7.18 4.34
C SER A 91 -7.83 8.38 4.95
N GLU A 92 -6.51 8.29 4.99
CA GLU A 92 -5.65 9.43 5.29
C GLU A 92 -5.88 10.58 4.31
N ARG A 93 -5.77 11.83 4.80
CA ARG A 93 -5.94 13.04 3.99
C ARG A 93 -4.66 13.88 4.01
N LYS A 94 -4.13 14.17 2.82
CA LYS A 94 -3.00 15.08 2.62
C LYS A 94 -3.53 16.52 2.54
N VAL A 95 -3.07 17.40 3.43
CA VAL A 95 -3.39 18.83 3.40
C VAL A 95 -2.32 19.54 2.58
N LEU A 96 -2.74 20.23 1.52
CA LEU A 96 -1.83 20.94 0.61
C LEU A 96 -1.74 22.42 0.99
N GLU A 97 -0.58 23.02 0.75
CA GLU A 97 -0.38 24.46 0.94
C GLU A 97 -1.15 25.25 -0.11
N LYS A 98 -1.82 26.32 0.33
CA LYS A 98 -2.59 27.21 -0.54
C LYS A 98 -2.17 28.66 -0.34
N ASN A 99 -1.83 29.32 -1.44
CA ASN A 99 -1.65 30.77 -1.48
C ASN A 99 -3.02 31.45 -1.56
N THR A 100 -3.31 32.36 -0.62
CA THR A 100 -4.53 33.17 -0.63
C THR A 100 -4.20 34.58 -1.09
N SER A 101 -4.81 35.04 -2.18
CA SER A 101 -4.82 36.46 -2.54
C SER A 101 -6.19 37.05 -2.18
N SER A 102 -6.21 38.23 -1.58
CA SER A 102 -7.44 38.93 -1.24
C SER A 102 -7.39 40.34 -1.79
N SER A 103 -8.39 40.72 -2.58
CA SER A 103 -8.56 42.06 -3.13
C SER A 103 -9.86 42.65 -2.63
N THR A 104 -9.81 43.89 -2.13
CA THR A 104 -10.98 44.63 -1.63
C THR A 104 -11.31 45.74 -2.63
N GLY A 105 -12.51 45.71 -3.19
CA GLY A 105 -12.99 46.72 -4.13
C GLY A 105 -14.47 47.02 -3.93
N ASN A 106 -14.83 48.30 -3.75
CA ASN A 106 -16.21 48.79 -3.61
C ASN A 106 -17.09 48.04 -2.59
N GLY A 107 -16.51 47.62 -1.46
CA GLY A 107 -17.25 46.96 -0.37
C GLY A 107 -17.33 45.44 -0.47
N ASP A 108 -16.93 44.85 -1.61
CA ASP A 108 -16.80 43.41 -1.78
C ASP A 108 -15.35 42.95 -1.58
N VAL A 109 -15.20 41.85 -0.83
CA VAL A 109 -13.93 41.18 -0.59
C VAL A 109 -13.90 39.90 -1.42
N THR A 110 -13.08 39.88 -2.47
CA THR A 110 -12.84 38.67 -3.26
C THR A 110 -11.61 37.95 -2.73
N LYS A 111 -11.75 36.67 -2.40
CA LYS A 111 -10.64 35.77 -2.03
C LYS A 111 -10.40 34.76 -3.14
N GLU A 112 -9.17 34.69 -3.63
CA GLU A 112 -8.72 33.64 -4.55
C GLU A 112 -7.73 32.72 -3.84
N GLU A 113 -8.00 31.41 -3.85
CA GLU A 113 -7.12 30.39 -3.30
C GLU A 113 -6.45 29.62 -4.45
N GLN A 114 -5.11 29.51 -4.44
CA GLN A 114 -4.33 28.75 -5.42
C GLN A 114 -3.39 27.75 -4.71
N VAL A 115 -3.35 26.49 -5.15
CA VAL A 115 -2.45 25.48 -4.55
C VAL A 115 -1.00 25.79 -4.88
N ALA A 116 -0.12 25.74 -3.89
CA ALA A 116 1.32 25.95 -4.07
C ALA A 116 1.98 24.70 -4.67
N ILE A 117 2.68 24.88 -5.80
CA ILE A 117 3.36 23.81 -6.54
C ILE A 117 4.86 24.12 -6.58
N ILE A 118 5.68 23.12 -6.30
CA ILE A 118 7.14 23.18 -6.52
C ILE A 118 7.45 22.46 -7.83
N ARG A 119 8.21 23.13 -8.71
CA ARG A 119 8.68 22.58 -9.98
C ARG A 119 10.15 22.18 -9.86
N ASN A 120 10.43 20.89 -10.01
CA ASN A 120 11.80 20.34 -10.05
C ASN A 120 12.03 19.70 -11.44
N GLY A 121 12.63 20.45 -12.36
CA GLY A 121 12.81 19.99 -13.75
C GLY A 121 11.47 19.74 -14.44
N ASP A 122 11.22 18.50 -14.86
CA ASP A 122 10.00 18.07 -15.56
C ASP A 122 8.87 17.61 -14.62
N THR A 123 9.06 17.63 -13.29
CA THR A 123 8.04 17.20 -12.32
C THR A 123 7.45 18.39 -11.55
N GLU A 124 6.11 18.46 -11.51
CA GLU A 124 5.33 19.39 -10.69
C GLU A 124 4.66 18.65 -9.55
N ASN A 125 5.07 18.94 -8.31
CA ASN A 125 4.47 18.34 -7.11
C ASN A 125 3.88 19.43 -6.20
N PRO A 126 2.68 19.22 -5.63
CA PRO A 126 2.11 20.15 -4.68
C PRO A 126 2.90 20.13 -3.36
N VAL A 127 2.91 21.25 -2.66
CA VAL A 127 3.49 21.33 -1.32
C VAL A 127 2.51 20.71 -0.33
N ILE A 128 2.92 19.62 0.32
CA ILE A 128 2.15 18.97 1.39
C ILE A 128 2.51 19.64 2.72
N LEU A 129 1.52 20.18 3.41
CA LEU A 129 1.67 20.77 4.76
C LEU A 129 1.70 19.70 5.83
N GLU A 130 0.69 18.83 5.83
CA GLU A 130 0.51 17.80 6.85
C GLU A 130 -0.30 16.62 6.30
N VAL A 131 -0.07 15.43 6.86
CA VAL A 131 -0.88 14.24 6.62
C VAL A 131 -1.73 14.02 7.85
N ARG A 132 -3.05 14.10 7.69
CA ARG A 132 -4.00 13.88 8.79
C ARG A 132 -4.45 12.43 8.83
N LYS A 133 -4.36 11.83 10.02
CA LYS A 133 -4.95 10.53 10.32
C LYS A 133 -6.47 10.58 10.14
N PRO A 134 -7.09 9.44 9.76
CA PRO A 134 -8.53 9.39 9.58
C PRO A 134 -9.28 9.49 10.90
N ASP A 135 -10.48 10.08 10.84
CA ASP A 135 -11.37 10.19 11.98
C ASP A 135 -12.01 8.82 12.28
N ILE A 136 -12.16 8.48 13.56
CA ILE A 136 -12.81 7.21 13.97
C ILE A 136 -14.33 7.37 13.87
N GLN A 137 -14.96 6.51 13.08
CA GLN A 137 -16.41 6.51 12.89
C GLN A 137 -17.15 5.87 14.07
N GLY A 138 -16.62 4.78 14.63
CA GLY A 138 -17.24 4.08 15.74
C GLY A 138 -16.40 2.94 16.28
N VAL A 139 -16.77 2.48 17.47
CA VAL A 139 -16.06 1.41 18.18
C VAL A 139 -17.07 0.41 18.75
N LEU A 140 -16.81 -0.87 18.51
CA LEU A 140 -17.50 -1.98 19.16
C LEU A 140 -16.54 -2.62 20.15
N VAL A 141 -16.99 -2.76 21.40
CA VAL A 141 -16.26 -3.45 22.45
C VAL A 141 -17.09 -4.63 22.94
N VAL A 142 -16.53 -5.82 22.86
CA VAL A 142 -17.05 -7.03 23.49
C VAL A 142 -16.17 -7.32 24.70
N ALA A 143 -16.74 -7.29 25.89
CA ALA A 143 -15.98 -7.45 27.13
C ALA A 143 -16.71 -8.34 28.12
N ASP A 144 -15.98 -9.31 28.67
CA ASP A 144 -16.45 -10.05 29.83
C ASP A 144 -16.63 -9.10 31.02
N GLY A 145 -17.71 -9.27 31.78
CA GLY A 145 -18.04 -8.38 32.89
C GLY A 145 -18.76 -7.09 32.50
N ALA A 146 -18.98 -6.83 31.19
CA ALA A 146 -19.79 -5.69 30.73
C ALA A 146 -21.30 -5.82 31.04
N GLU A 147 -21.73 -6.92 31.66
CA GLU A 147 -23.05 -7.04 32.30
C GLU A 147 -23.18 -6.11 33.51
N ASN A 148 -22.07 -5.85 34.20
CA ASN A 148 -22.04 -4.89 35.29
C ASN A 148 -22.08 -3.46 34.73
N VAL A 149 -23.12 -2.72 35.10
CA VAL A 149 -23.34 -1.33 34.66
C VAL A 149 -22.15 -0.42 34.98
N HIS A 150 -21.44 -0.64 36.09
CA HIS A 150 -20.26 0.15 36.46
C HIS A 150 -19.07 -0.15 35.54
N VAL A 151 -18.85 -1.42 35.19
CA VAL A 151 -17.79 -1.83 34.26
C VAL A 151 -18.10 -1.31 32.86
N LYS A 152 -19.34 -1.49 32.39
CA LYS A 152 -19.82 -0.98 31.10
C LYS A 152 -19.62 0.53 30.98
N LYS A 153 -19.95 1.29 32.02
CA LYS A 153 -19.76 2.74 32.06
C LYS A 153 -18.28 3.13 31.98
N ARG A 154 -17.41 2.46 32.75
CA ARG A 154 -15.95 2.72 32.73
C ARG A 154 -15.35 2.46 31.36
N ILE A 155 -15.71 1.35 30.71
CA ILE A 155 -15.25 1.03 29.35
C ILE A 155 -15.70 2.13 28.38
N MET A 156 -16.98 2.49 28.40
CA MET A 156 -17.53 3.50 27.51
C MET A 156 -16.87 4.87 27.71
N GLU A 157 -16.66 5.30 28.95
CA GLU A 157 -15.95 6.55 29.27
C GLU A 157 -14.48 6.51 28.84
N ALA A 158 -13.79 5.39 29.02
CA ALA A 158 -12.40 5.24 28.59
C ALA A 158 -12.26 5.38 27.06
N VAL A 159 -13.08 4.66 26.30
CA VAL A 159 -13.04 4.67 24.83
C VAL A 159 -13.40 6.06 24.28
N THR A 160 -14.45 6.67 24.80
CA THR A 160 -14.90 8.02 24.34
C THR A 160 -13.85 9.09 24.61
N ARG A 161 -13.13 9.02 25.74
CA ARG A 161 -12.05 9.97 26.06
C ARG A 161 -10.76 9.72 25.30
N MET A 162 -10.39 8.46 25.11
CA MET A 162 -9.14 8.10 24.42
C MET A 162 -9.21 8.43 22.93
N LEU A 163 -10.34 8.12 22.28
CA LEU A 163 -10.50 8.27 20.83
C LEU A 163 -11.27 9.52 20.42
N GLY A 164 -11.82 10.28 21.38
CA GLY A 164 -12.67 11.44 21.08
C GLY A 164 -13.98 11.07 20.38
N VAL A 165 -14.40 9.81 20.44
CA VAL A 165 -15.58 9.30 19.75
C VAL A 165 -16.84 9.62 20.58
N PRO A 166 -17.93 10.12 19.97
CA PRO A 166 -19.18 10.38 20.68
C PRO A 166 -19.78 9.10 21.30
N VAL A 167 -20.43 9.24 22.46
CA VAL A 167 -21.01 8.11 23.22
C VAL A 167 -21.97 7.26 22.37
N HIS A 168 -22.78 7.88 21.50
CA HIS A 168 -23.73 7.19 20.63
C HIS A 168 -23.06 6.38 19.50
N ARG A 169 -21.74 6.47 19.34
CA ARG A 169 -20.95 5.70 18.35
C ARG A 169 -20.06 4.65 19.00
N VAL A 170 -20.20 4.44 20.31
CA VAL A 170 -19.50 3.39 21.07
C VAL A 170 -20.53 2.38 21.55
N ALA A 171 -20.36 1.12 21.14
CA ALA A 171 -21.19 0.01 21.58
C ALA A 171 -20.37 -0.90 22.51
N VAL A 172 -20.90 -1.17 23.70
CA VAL A 172 -20.30 -2.12 24.66
C VAL A 172 -21.28 -3.26 24.91
N ILE A 173 -20.86 -4.47 24.57
CA ILE A 173 -21.66 -5.70 24.64
C ILE A 173 -20.96 -6.70 25.58
N PRO A 174 -21.71 -7.41 26.45
CA PRO A 174 -21.14 -8.49 27.24
C PRO A 174 -20.58 -9.60 26.34
N GLY A 175 -19.38 -10.06 26.67
CA GLY A 175 -18.76 -11.24 26.08
C GLY A 175 -19.51 -12.52 26.43
N LYS A 176 -19.41 -13.53 25.56
CA LYS A 176 -19.97 -14.84 25.84
C LYS A 176 -19.07 -15.54 26.86
N THR A 177 -19.64 -15.90 28.00
CA THR A 177 -18.95 -16.76 28.96
C THR A 177 -18.88 -18.17 28.36
N GLU A 178 -17.69 -18.65 28.04
CA GLU A 178 -17.50 -20.05 27.68
C GLU A 178 -17.84 -20.90 28.92
N GLU A 179 -19.04 -21.49 28.94
CA GLU A 179 -19.39 -22.52 29.91
C GLU A 179 -18.51 -23.75 29.62
N THR A 180 -17.39 -23.85 30.32
CA THR A 180 -16.56 -25.05 30.32
C THR A 180 -17.37 -26.19 30.92
N LYS A 181 -17.88 -27.07 30.06
CA LYS A 181 -18.59 -28.30 30.44
C LYS A 181 -17.64 -29.38 30.96
#